data_AF-A0A7W1BH29-F1
#
_entry.id   AF-A0A7W1BH29-F1
#
_cell.length_a   1.000
_cell.length_b   1.000
_cell.length_c   1.000
_cell.angle_alpha   90.00
_cell.angle_beta   90.00
_cell.angle_gamma   90.00
#
_symmetry.space_group_name_H-M   'P 1'
#
loop_
_entity.id
_entity.type
_entity.pdbx_description
1 polymer ?
#
loop_
_entity_poly.entity_id
_entity_poly.type
_entity_poly.pdbx_seq_one_letter_code
_entity_poly.pdbx_strand_id
1 'polypeptide(L)'
;DRAALARYGMTVGQLADAIDVAFNGEVVSQVLEEGRSYDLVVRFPPELRANAEAISGGMFDTPTGQKVQLSQLATITVARGPNTISRENVQRKIVVQANVAGRDLGSTVADIQRVVAERVTLPAGYHVVYGGQFESQSDATRVLGALSLLSIAAIFLILYAEFRSTRTAALVMANLPLALIGGVAAVLLTGGVVSIASLVGFVTLFGIATRNGILLVAHYRQLLAEGAPFREAVVRGSLERLSPILMTALTAGLALIPLAVGGGEPGNELQTPMAIVILGGLLSATALNMLVLPALYWLFGERRVLPRDQRSGAHAAIVATVV
;
A
#
# COMPACT_ATOMS: atom_id res chain seq x y z
N ASP A 1 -4.16 54.56 13.03
CA ASP A 1 -5.41 55.34 13.02
C ASP A 1 -5.40 56.22 11.78
N ARG A 2 -6.40 56.09 10.88
CA ARG A 2 -6.42 56.86 9.63
C ARG A 2 -6.57 58.37 9.86
N ALA A 3 -7.30 58.77 10.90
CA ALA A 3 -7.49 60.18 11.23
C ALA A 3 -6.20 60.78 11.81
N ALA A 4 -5.49 60.03 12.66
CA ALA A 4 -4.17 60.44 13.16
C ALA A 4 -3.14 60.60 12.03
N LEU A 5 -3.08 59.62 11.11
CA LEU A 5 -2.18 59.68 9.96
C LEU A 5 -2.45 60.87 9.02
N ALA A 6 -3.73 61.20 8.79
CA ALA A 6 -4.12 62.34 7.97
C ALA A 6 -3.64 63.68 8.54
N ARG A 7 -3.55 63.82 9.87
CA ARG A 7 -3.01 65.03 10.53
C ARG A 7 -1.53 65.28 10.22
N TYR A 8 -0.79 64.21 9.92
CA TYR A 8 0.63 64.26 9.59
C TYR A 8 0.89 64.10 8.08
N GLY A 9 -0.15 64.14 7.25
CA GLY A 9 -0.03 64.01 5.80
C GLY A 9 0.51 62.65 5.32
N MET A 10 0.43 61.62 6.15
CA MET A 10 0.99 60.29 5.88
C MET A 10 -0.11 59.31 5.43
N THR A 11 0.19 58.47 4.45
CA THR A 11 -0.70 57.40 4.00
C THR A 11 -0.46 56.10 4.77
N VAL A 12 -1.43 55.17 4.74
CA VAL A 12 -1.29 53.85 5.36
C VAL A 12 -0.15 53.04 4.73
N GLY A 13 0.01 53.11 3.41
CA GLY A 13 1.11 52.43 2.70
C GLY A 13 2.47 52.95 3.14
N GLN A 14 2.65 54.27 3.17
CA GLN A 14 3.91 54.89 3.62
C GLN A 14 4.28 54.50 5.06
N LEU A 15 3.31 54.43 5.98
CA LEU A 15 3.59 53.96 7.33
C LEU A 15 3.94 52.47 7.35
N ALA A 16 3.21 51.64 6.59
CA ALA A 16 3.46 50.20 6.53
C ALA A 16 4.87 49.90 6.00
N ASP A 17 5.27 50.56 4.92
CA ASP A 17 6.62 50.42 4.35
C ASP A 17 7.68 50.88 5.35
N ALA A 18 7.49 52.04 5.99
CA ALA A 18 8.42 52.54 6.99
C ALA A 18 8.54 51.59 8.20
N ILE A 19 7.45 50.96 8.65
CA ILE A 19 7.46 49.94 9.71
C ILE A 19 8.24 48.71 9.24
N ASP A 20 8.05 48.26 8.00
CA ASP A 20 8.73 47.07 7.47
C ASP A 20 10.25 47.28 7.44
N VAL A 21 10.70 48.41 6.88
CA VAL A 21 12.12 48.82 6.88
C VAL A 21 12.67 48.98 8.31
N ALA A 22 11.91 49.61 9.19
CA ALA A 22 12.36 49.87 10.56
C ALA A 22 12.53 48.58 11.38
N PHE A 23 11.62 47.61 11.26
CA PHE A 23 11.56 46.45 12.17
C PHE A 23 12.07 45.14 11.56
N ASN A 24 11.64 44.82 10.33
CA ASN A 24 12.08 43.61 9.61
C ASN A 24 13.43 43.85 8.91
N GLY A 25 13.62 45.07 8.41
CA GLY A 25 14.83 45.50 7.72
C GLY A 25 14.73 45.33 6.22
N GLU A 26 15.36 46.25 5.50
CA GLU A 26 15.39 46.26 4.04
C GLU A 26 16.82 46.14 3.53
N VAL A 27 17.02 45.26 2.54
CA VAL A 27 18.30 45.13 1.84
C VAL A 27 18.43 46.33 0.89
N VAL A 28 19.26 47.29 1.24
CA VAL A 28 19.46 48.52 0.45
C VAL A 28 20.60 48.39 -0.56
N SER A 29 21.52 47.44 -0.33
CA SER A 29 22.66 47.19 -1.21
C SER A 29 23.28 45.83 -0.93
N GLN A 30 24.27 45.44 -1.73
CA GLN A 30 25.13 44.29 -1.48
C GLN A 30 26.59 44.73 -1.49
N VAL A 31 27.36 44.23 -0.52
CA VAL A 31 28.79 44.49 -0.38
C VAL A 31 29.54 43.22 -0.76
N LEU A 32 30.49 43.34 -1.68
CA LEU A 32 31.35 42.24 -2.08
C LEU A 32 32.62 42.26 -1.22
N GLU A 33 32.86 41.19 -0.48
CA GLU A 33 34.04 41.03 0.37
C GLU A 33 34.62 39.63 0.18
N GLU A 34 35.91 39.53 -0.14
CA GLU A 34 36.62 38.26 -0.38
C GLU A 34 35.94 37.31 -1.41
N GLY A 35 35.31 37.90 -2.43
CA GLY A 35 34.60 37.13 -3.47
C GLY A 35 33.24 36.57 -3.02
N ARG A 36 32.73 36.98 -1.86
CA ARG A 36 31.38 36.67 -1.37
C ARG A 36 30.54 37.95 -1.32
N SER A 37 29.26 37.84 -1.66
CA SER A 37 28.31 38.95 -1.58
C SER A 37 27.56 38.90 -0.25
N TYR A 38 27.49 40.03 0.44
CA TYR A 38 26.78 40.21 1.71
C TYR A 38 25.71 41.29 1.57
N ASP A 39 24.50 41.02 2.06
CA ASP A 39 23.42 42.00 2.05
C ASP A 39 23.65 43.11 3.08
N LEU A 40 23.60 44.37 2.62
CA LEU A 40 23.59 45.55 3.47
C LEU A 40 22.14 45.87 3.85
N VAL A 41 21.79 45.65 5.11
CA VAL A 41 20.42 45.82 5.63
C VAL A 41 20.32 47.07 6.49
N VAL A 42 19.32 47.91 6.22
CA VAL A 42 18.94 49.04 7.08
C VAL A 42 17.75 48.65 7.93
N ARG A 43 17.85 48.89 9.24
CA ARG A 43 16.79 48.67 10.24
C ARG A 43 17.10 49.40 11.54
N PHE A 44 16.12 49.50 12.44
CA PHE A 44 16.34 50.09 13.76
C PHE A 44 17.31 49.27 14.62
N PRO A 45 18.05 49.96 15.52
CA PRO A 45 18.86 49.32 16.56
C PRO A 45 18.03 48.29 17.36
N PRO A 46 18.66 47.19 17.84
CA PRO A 46 17.97 46.15 18.59
C PRO A 46 17.16 46.66 19.78
N GLU A 47 17.66 47.70 20.46
CA GLU A 47 17.03 48.34 21.63
C GLU A 47 15.63 48.88 21.34
N LEU A 48 15.40 49.42 20.13
CA LEU A 48 14.10 49.97 19.71
C LEU A 48 13.12 48.90 19.22
N ARG A 49 13.54 47.63 19.18
CA ARG A 49 12.73 46.50 18.67
C ARG A 49 12.53 45.39 19.71
N ALA A 50 13.04 45.58 20.93
CA ALA A 50 13.10 44.53 21.94
C ALA A 50 11.75 44.20 22.57
N ASN A 51 10.86 45.19 22.72
CA ASN A 51 9.56 45.01 23.36
C ASN A 51 8.51 45.99 22.80
N ALA A 52 7.26 45.80 23.19
CA ALA A 52 6.14 46.59 22.70
C ALA A 52 6.27 48.08 23.08
N GLU A 53 6.78 48.41 24.27
CA GLU A 53 7.01 49.82 24.65
C GLU A 53 8.06 50.48 23.74
N ALA A 54 9.18 49.81 23.47
CA ALA A 54 10.24 50.31 22.61
C ALA A 54 9.76 50.52 21.16
N ILE A 55 8.99 49.57 20.63
CA ILE A 55 8.34 49.69 19.32
C ILE A 55 7.43 50.91 19.28
N SER A 56 6.67 51.15 20.36
CA SER A 56 5.74 52.29 20.45
C SER A 56 6.44 53.66 20.49
N GLY A 57 7.65 53.71 21.04
CA GLY A 57 8.48 54.91 21.09
C GLY A 57 9.31 55.16 19.83
N GLY A 58 9.27 54.27 18.84
CA GLY A 58 9.98 54.42 17.58
C GLY A 58 9.58 55.70 16.84
N MET A 59 10.57 56.48 16.41
CA MET A 59 10.36 57.77 15.74
C MET A 59 10.34 57.60 14.22
N PHE A 60 9.29 58.10 13.58
CA PHE A 60 9.08 58.04 12.14
C PHE A 60 9.04 59.44 11.53
N ASP A 61 9.68 59.59 10.37
CA ASP A 61 9.65 60.83 9.60
C ASP A 61 8.32 60.92 8.85
N THR A 62 7.66 62.08 8.97
CA THR A 62 6.41 62.37 8.27
C THR A 62 6.69 63.16 6.99
N PRO A 63 5.82 63.08 5.96
CA PRO A 63 5.97 63.89 4.73
C PRO A 63 5.98 65.40 4.99
N THR A 64 5.46 65.85 6.13
CA THR A 64 5.48 67.24 6.58
C THR A 64 6.79 67.64 7.28
N GLY A 65 7.76 66.73 7.39
CA GLY A 65 9.10 66.97 7.96
C GLY A 65 9.17 66.84 9.49
N GLN A 66 8.09 66.44 10.16
CA GLN A 66 8.06 66.21 11.61
C GLN A 66 8.46 64.77 11.94
N LYS A 67 9.16 64.59 13.07
CA LYS A 67 9.40 63.26 13.67
C LYS A 67 8.33 62.94 14.69
N VAL A 68 7.63 61.83 14.49
CA VAL A 68 6.47 61.44 15.29
C VAL A 68 6.65 60.02 15.82
N GLN A 69 6.26 59.78 17.07
CA GLN A 69 6.30 58.44 17.66
C GLN A 69 5.23 57.54 17.04
N LEU A 70 5.54 56.25 16.88
CA LEU A 70 4.60 55.27 16.32
C LEU A 70 3.29 55.20 17.11
N SER A 71 3.33 55.39 18.43
CA SER A 71 2.16 55.45 19.31
C SER A 71 1.15 56.54 18.94
N GLN A 72 1.58 57.62 18.30
CA GLN A 72 0.72 58.72 17.85
C GLN A 72 0.10 58.45 16.47
N LEU A 73 0.65 57.50 15.72
CA LEU A 73 0.21 57.13 14.37
C LEU A 73 -0.64 55.85 14.35
N ALA A 74 -0.36 54.92 15.26
CA ALA A 74 -1.00 53.61 15.33
C ALA A 74 -1.15 53.09 16.76
N THR A 75 -2.21 52.30 16.98
CA THR A 75 -2.41 51.56 18.23
C THR A 75 -1.71 50.21 18.11
N ILE A 76 -0.76 49.96 19.00
CA ILE A 76 0.02 48.72 19.03
C ILE A 76 -0.62 47.79 20.04
N THR A 77 -0.95 46.57 19.62
CA THR A 77 -1.55 45.56 20.49
C THR A 77 -0.86 44.23 20.29
N VAL A 78 -0.68 43.48 21.38
CA VAL A 78 -0.17 42.12 21.33
C VAL A 78 -1.36 41.18 21.13
N ALA A 79 -1.43 40.57 19.95
CA ALA A 79 -2.47 39.62 19.61
C ALA A 79 -1.85 38.24 19.32
N ARG A 80 -2.60 37.17 19.58
CA ARG A 80 -2.24 35.81 19.16
C ARG A 80 -2.84 35.53 17.80
N GLY A 81 -2.02 35.09 16.87
CA GLY A 81 -2.43 34.69 15.52
C GLY A 81 -1.75 33.39 15.09
N PRO A 82 -2.24 32.74 14.02
CA PRO A 82 -1.59 31.56 13.47
C PRO A 82 -0.24 31.94 12.86
N ASN A 83 0.85 31.28 13.30
CA ASN A 83 2.17 31.43 12.68
C ASN A 83 2.22 30.76 11.30
N THR A 84 1.40 29.73 11.07
CA THR A 84 1.34 29.01 9.80
C THR A 84 -0.09 28.52 9.56
N ILE A 85 -0.55 28.63 8.31
CA ILE A 85 -1.84 28.11 7.89
C ILE A 85 -1.57 26.96 6.92
N SER A 86 -1.63 25.72 7.42
CA SER A 86 -1.51 24.54 6.59
C SER A 86 -2.79 24.32 5.77
N ARG A 87 -2.62 24.01 4.49
CA ARG A 87 -3.72 23.72 3.58
C ARG A 87 -3.44 22.45 2.80
N GLU A 88 -4.50 21.73 2.48
CA GLU A 88 -4.51 20.59 1.58
C GLU A 88 -5.80 20.67 0.77
N ASN A 89 -5.71 20.49 -0.55
CA ASN A 89 -6.86 20.64 -1.46
C ASN A 89 -7.64 21.96 -1.24
N VAL A 90 -6.91 23.06 -1.02
CA VAL A 90 -7.45 24.42 -0.78
C VAL A 90 -8.20 24.57 0.57
N GLN A 91 -8.29 23.52 1.37
CA GLN A 91 -8.93 23.55 2.69
C GLN A 91 -7.90 23.68 3.81
N ARG A 92 -8.22 24.45 4.86
CA ARG A 92 -7.35 24.57 6.04
C ARG A 92 -7.38 23.27 6.82
N LYS A 93 -6.22 22.77 7.23
CA LYS A 93 -6.12 21.55 8.04
C LYS A 93 -5.28 21.78 9.29
N ILE A 94 -5.58 20.96 10.30
CA ILE A 94 -4.77 20.78 11.49
C ILE A 94 -4.34 19.31 11.49
N VAL A 95 -3.04 19.06 11.56
CA VAL A 95 -2.50 17.70 11.55
C VAL A 95 -2.28 17.25 12.99
N VAL A 96 -2.90 16.14 13.36
CA VAL A 96 -2.65 15.45 14.63
C VAL A 96 -1.88 14.18 14.31
N GLN A 97 -0.67 14.05 14.85
CA GLN A 97 0.22 12.92 14.59
C GLN A 97 0.35 12.05 15.84
N ALA A 98 0.34 10.73 15.65
CA ALA A 98 0.60 9.75 16.69
C ALA A 98 1.36 8.56 16.09
N ASN A 99 2.35 8.05 16.83
CA ASN A 99 3.06 6.84 16.47
C ASN A 99 2.44 5.65 17.19
N VAL A 100 2.24 4.54 16.49
CA VAL A 100 1.73 3.30 17.06
C VAL A 100 2.91 2.39 17.39
N ALA A 101 2.95 1.85 18.61
CA ALA A 101 3.94 0.89 19.05
C ALA A 101 3.27 -0.27 19.79
N GLY A 102 3.73 -1.50 19.54
CA GLY A 102 3.23 -2.70 20.21
C GLY A 102 1.82 -3.16 19.80
N ARG A 103 1.24 -2.57 18.75
CA ARG A 103 -0.09 -2.93 18.24
C ARG A 103 -0.17 -2.70 16.73
N ASP A 104 -1.12 -3.37 16.08
CA ASP A 104 -1.32 -3.22 14.63
C ASP A 104 -1.94 -1.84 14.29
N LEU A 105 -1.55 -1.28 13.14
CA LEU A 105 -1.96 0.05 12.71
C LEU A 105 -3.47 0.11 12.39
N GLY A 106 -4.02 -0.92 11.76
CA GLY A 106 -5.41 -0.95 11.30
C GLY A 106 -6.42 -0.94 12.45
N SER A 107 -6.22 -1.79 13.46
CA SER A 107 -7.04 -1.86 14.66
C SER A 107 -6.91 -0.62 15.52
N THR A 108 -5.71 -0.03 15.59
CA THR A 108 -5.49 1.23 16.31
C THR A 108 -6.27 2.37 15.64
N VAL A 109 -6.22 2.48 14.32
CA VAL A 109 -6.99 3.50 13.59
C VAL A 109 -8.50 3.25 13.69
N ALA A 110 -8.95 1.99 13.64
CA ALA A 110 -10.36 1.64 13.84
C ALA A 110 -10.85 2.04 15.25
N ASP A 111 -10.03 1.84 16.28
CA ASP A 111 -10.33 2.29 17.64
C ASP A 111 -10.40 3.81 17.74
N ILE A 112 -9.46 4.53 17.13
CA ILE A 112 -9.48 6.00 17.07
C ILE A 112 -10.75 6.48 16.36
N GLN A 113 -11.09 5.90 15.21
CA GLN A 113 -12.30 6.24 14.46
C GLN A 113 -13.55 6.09 15.31
N ARG A 114 -13.67 4.98 16.04
CA ARG A 114 -14.79 4.72 16.95
C ARG A 114 -14.85 5.77 18.08
N VAL A 115 -13.74 6.01 18.76
CA VAL A 115 -13.69 6.97 19.87
C VAL A 115 -13.98 8.40 19.40
N VAL A 116 -13.46 8.80 18.24
CA VAL A 116 -13.72 10.13 17.66
C VAL A 116 -15.18 10.27 17.28
N ALA A 117 -15.78 9.24 16.66
CA ALA A 117 -17.19 9.26 16.29
C ALA A 117 -18.13 9.32 17.52
N GLU A 118 -17.75 8.68 18.63
CA GLU A 118 -18.57 8.65 19.85
C GLU A 118 -18.39 9.88 20.74
N ARG A 119 -17.17 10.42 20.85
CA ARG A 119 -16.81 11.42 21.87
C ARG A 119 -16.54 12.83 21.33
N VAL A 120 -16.39 13.00 20.02
CA VAL A 120 -16.01 14.29 19.42
C VAL A 120 -17.14 14.80 18.54
N THR A 121 -17.81 15.86 19.01
CA THR A 121 -18.79 16.60 18.21
C THR A 121 -18.07 17.67 17.39
N LEU A 122 -18.04 17.49 16.06
CA LEU A 122 -17.43 18.44 15.14
C LEU A 122 -18.43 19.55 14.76
N PRO A 123 -18.02 20.83 14.72
CA PRO A 123 -18.84 21.90 14.15
C PRO A 123 -19.13 21.68 12.67
N ALA A 124 -20.19 22.31 12.16
CA ALA A 124 -20.54 22.23 10.74
C ALA A 124 -19.37 22.66 9.83
N GLY A 125 -19.11 21.89 8.78
CA GLY A 125 -18.02 22.14 7.82
C GLY A 125 -16.67 21.51 8.19
N TYR A 126 -16.53 20.92 9.38
CA TYR A 126 -15.34 20.17 9.77
C TYR A 126 -15.52 18.68 9.47
N HIS A 127 -14.46 18.05 8.98
CA HIS A 127 -14.38 16.60 8.80
C HIS A 127 -13.00 16.13 9.18
N VAL A 128 -12.91 14.86 9.61
CA VAL A 128 -11.65 14.22 9.99
C VAL A 128 -11.25 13.28 8.88
N VAL A 129 -10.01 13.42 8.40
CA VAL A 129 -9.40 12.53 7.42
C VAL A 129 -8.28 11.75 8.10
N TYR A 130 -8.29 10.43 7.95
CA TYR A 130 -7.27 9.54 8.50
C TYR A 130 -6.28 9.20 7.38
N GLY A 131 -5.15 9.91 7.35
CA GLY A 131 -4.11 9.76 6.34
C GLY A 131 -2.85 9.04 6.85
N GLY A 132 -1.78 9.13 6.06
CA GLY A 132 -0.46 8.58 6.40
C GLY A 132 -0.33 7.10 6.03
N GLN A 133 0.38 6.32 6.84
CA GLN A 133 0.62 4.89 6.55
C GLN A 133 -0.67 4.07 6.46
N PHE A 134 -1.73 4.46 7.17
CA PHE A 134 -3.02 3.77 7.13
C PHE A 134 -3.69 3.88 5.75
N GLU A 135 -3.66 5.07 5.15
CA GLU A 135 -4.19 5.31 3.81
C GLU A 135 -3.45 4.45 2.78
N SER A 136 -2.11 4.50 2.81
CA SER A 136 -1.28 3.65 1.93
C SER A 136 -1.52 2.16 2.14
N GLN A 137 -1.73 1.70 3.38
CA GLN A 137 -2.04 0.30 3.69
C GLN A 137 -3.43 -0.11 3.17
N SER A 138 -4.43 0.76 3.32
CA SER A 138 -5.80 0.53 2.83
C SER A 138 -5.81 0.42 1.30
N ASP A 139 -5.14 1.36 0.62
CA ASP A 139 -5.06 1.37 -0.85
C ASP A 139 -4.32 0.14 -1.36
N ALA A 140 -3.18 -0.21 -0.76
CA ALA A 140 -2.49 -1.45 -1.06
C ALA A 140 -3.43 -2.65 -0.88
N THR A 141 -4.08 -2.79 0.28
CA THR A 141 -4.99 -3.93 0.56
C THR A 141 -6.09 -4.07 -0.49
N ARG A 142 -6.69 -2.96 -0.94
CA ARG A 142 -7.71 -2.98 -2.02
C ARG A 142 -7.15 -3.47 -3.34
N VAL A 143 -6.01 -2.93 -3.76
CA VAL A 143 -5.34 -3.33 -5.00
C VAL A 143 -4.94 -4.81 -4.93
N LEU A 144 -4.37 -5.25 -3.81
CA LEU A 144 -3.98 -6.65 -3.57
C LEU A 144 -5.17 -7.60 -3.62
N GLY A 145 -6.29 -7.22 -2.99
CA GLY A 145 -7.53 -7.99 -3.02
C GLY A 145 -8.07 -8.14 -4.45
N ALA A 146 -8.11 -7.04 -5.21
CA ALA A 146 -8.58 -7.04 -6.60
C ALA A 146 -7.70 -7.89 -7.51
N LEU A 147 -6.37 -7.75 -7.42
CA LEU A 147 -5.41 -8.54 -8.21
C LEU A 147 -5.44 -10.03 -7.86
N SER A 148 -5.62 -10.36 -6.58
CA SER A 148 -5.75 -11.74 -6.12
C SER A 148 -7.01 -12.39 -6.67
N LEU A 149 -8.14 -11.68 -6.64
CA LEU A 149 -9.41 -12.17 -7.21
C LEU A 149 -9.29 -12.37 -8.73
N LEU A 150 -8.68 -11.43 -9.45
CA LEU A 150 -8.44 -11.53 -10.88
C LEU A 150 -7.56 -12.74 -11.22
N SER A 151 -6.50 -12.97 -10.44
CA SER A 151 -5.60 -14.12 -10.64
C SER A 151 -6.30 -15.44 -10.40
N ILE A 152 -7.10 -15.57 -9.33
CA ILE A 152 -7.90 -16.78 -9.06
C ILE A 152 -8.89 -17.03 -10.19
N ALA A 153 -9.58 -15.99 -10.68
CA ALA A 153 -10.50 -16.11 -11.81
C ALA A 153 -9.79 -16.54 -13.10
N ALA A 154 -8.62 -15.98 -13.40
CA ALA A 154 -7.82 -16.36 -14.55
C ALA A 154 -7.34 -17.82 -14.48
N ILE A 155 -6.85 -18.26 -13.31
CA ILE A 155 -6.46 -19.65 -13.06
C ILE A 155 -7.65 -20.59 -13.26
N PHE A 156 -8.82 -20.24 -12.72
CA PHE A 156 -10.04 -21.02 -12.92
C PHE A 156 -10.42 -21.13 -14.41
N LEU A 157 -10.34 -20.04 -15.17
CA LEU A 157 -10.65 -20.04 -16.60
C LEU A 157 -9.71 -20.97 -17.38
N ILE A 158 -8.41 -20.92 -17.09
CA ILE A 158 -7.40 -21.80 -17.70
C ILE A 158 -7.67 -23.26 -17.35
N LEU A 159 -7.96 -23.57 -16.08
CA LEU A 159 -8.31 -24.92 -15.63
C LEU A 159 -9.61 -25.43 -16.27
N TYR A 160 -10.59 -24.56 -16.41
CA TYR A 160 -11.84 -24.88 -17.09
C TYR A 160 -11.60 -25.18 -18.58
N ALA A 161 -10.74 -24.40 -19.25
CA ALA A 161 -10.37 -24.64 -20.64
C ALA A 161 -9.67 -26.01 -20.83
N GLU A 162 -8.77 -26.37 -19.92
CA GLU A 162 -8.03 -27.64 -19.94
C GLU A 162 -8.96 -28.85 -19.74
N PHE A 163 -9.79 -28.82 -18.69
CA PHE A 163 -10.57 -30.00 -18.30
C PHE A 163 -11.99 -30.04 -18.88
N ARG A 164 -12.51 -28.90 -19.34
CA ARG A 164 -13.92 -28.66 -19.74
C ARG A 164 -14.92 -29.20 -18.72
N SER A 165 -14.56 -29.17 -17.43
CA SER A 165 -15.36 -29.66 -16.30
C SER A 165 -15.14 -28.73 -15.11
N THR A 166 -16.20 -28.05 -14.67
CA THR A 166 -16.17 -27.14 -13.52
C THR A 166 -15.81 -27.87 -12.23
N ARG A 167 -16.28 -29.12 -12.06
CA ARG A 167 -15.95 -29.97 -10.91
C ARG A 167 -14.46 -30.29 -10.85
N THR A 168 -13.88 -30.68 -11.99
CA THR A 168 -12.45 -31.02 -12.08
C THR A 168 -11.58 -29.77 -11.86
N ALA A 169 -11.97 -28.63 -12.44
CA ALA A 169 -11.28 -27.36 -12.22
C ALA A 169 -11.33 -26.92 -10.75
N ALA A 170 -12.49 -27.02 -10.09
CA ALA A 170 -12.64 -26.70 -8.67
C ALA A 170 -11.81 -27.62 -7.76
N LEU A 171 -11.69 -28.91 -8.10
CA LEU A 171 -10.85 -29.86 -7.36
C LEU A 171 -9.37 -29.49 -7.44
N VAL A 172 -8.87 -29.12 -8.62
CA VAL A 172 -7.49 -28.66 -8.77
C VAL A 172 -7.28 -27.31 -8.06
N MET A 173 -8.29 -26.45 -8.04
CA MET A 173 -8.24 -25.19 -7.29
C MET A 173 -8.09 -25.36 -5.78
N ALA A 174 -8.48 -26.50 -5.21
CA ALA A 174 -8.26 -26.79 -3.79
C ALA A 174 -6.77 -26.79 -3.40
N ASN A 175 -5.85 -26.88 -4.38
CA ASN A 175 -4.42 -26.75 -4.15
C ASN A 175 -3.95 -25.33 -3.82
N LEU A 176 -4.69 -24.30 -4.25
CA LEU A 176 -4.29 -22.90 -4.05
C LEU A 176 -4.26 -22.54 -2.55
N PRO A 177 -5.31 -22.83 -1.75
CA PRO A 177 -5.28 -22.63 -0.31
C PRO A 177 -4.13 -23.40 0.38
N LEU A 178 -3.86 -24.64 -0.03
CA LEU A 178 -2.80 -25.47 0.56
C LEU A 178 -1.41 -24.87 0.32
N ALA A 179 -1.19 -24.33 -0.87
CA ALA A 179 0.05 -23.61 -1.21
C ALA A 179 0.16 -22.30 -0.42
N LEU A 180 -0.94 -21.56 -0.29
CA LEU A 180 -0.98 -20.28 0.42
C LEU A 180 -0.64 -20.43 1.91
N ILE A 181 -1.13 -21.49 2.58
CA ILE A 181 -0.82 -21.77 3.98
C ILE A 181 0.70 -21.82 4.21
N GLY A 182 1.44 -22.56 3.36
CA GLY A 182 2.89 -22.67 3.47
C GLY A 182 3.63 -21.37 3.16
N GLY A 183 3.19 -20.65 2.13
CA GLY A 183 3.80 -19.37 1.74
C GLY A 183 3.62 -18.29 2.82
N VAL A 184 2.41 -18.16 3.37
CA VAL A 184 2.13 -17.22 4.47
C VAL A 184 2.87 -17.63 5.74
N ALA A 185 2.86 -18.92 6.09
CA ALA A 185 3.60 -19.40 7.26
C ALA A 185 5.11 -19.12 7.15
N ALA A 186 5.71 -19.31 5.98
CA ALA A 186 7.13 -19.01 5.78
C ALA A 186 7.45 -17.52 5.95
N VAL A 187 6.60 -16.62 5.43
CA VAL A 187 6.76 -15.16 5.61
C VAL A 187 6.66 -14.79 7.10
N LEU A 188 5.67 -15.35 7.81
CA LEU A 188 5.50 -15.10 9.25
C LEU A 188 6.70 -15.59 10.08
N LEU A 189 7.23 -16.78 9.75
CA LEU A 189 8.37 -17.37 10.45
C LEU A 189 9.69 -16.62 10.17
N THR A 190 9.85 -16.05 8.98
CA THR A 190 11.04 -15.26 8.62
C THR A 190 10.93 -13.79 8.99
N GLY A 191 9.80 -13.34 9.53
CA GLY A 191 9.56 -11.93 9.86
C GLY A 191 9.50 -11.02 8.63
N GLY A 192 9.30 -11.59 7.44
CA GLY A 192 9.18 -10.84 6.20
C GLY A 192 7.85 -10.07 6.14
N VAL A 193 7.83 -8.98 5.38
CA VAL A 193 6.60 -8.25 5.07
C VAL A 193 6.00 -8.75 3.76
N VAL A 194 4.67 -8.79 3.66
CA VAL A 194 3.98 -9.03 2.39
C VAL A 194 4.19 -7.81 1.51
N SER A 195 5.10 -7.94 0.54
CA SER A 195 5.43 -6.89 -0.43
C SER A 195 4.95 -7.26 -1.83
N ILE A 196 5.14 -6.36 -2.79
CA ILE A 196 4.84 -6.63 -4.20
C ILE A 196 5.62 -7.86 -4.70
N ALA A 197 6.88 -8.02 -4.26
CA ALA A 197 7.70 -9.18 -4.58
C ALA A 197 7.10 -10.49 -4.04
N SER A 198 6.60 -10.49 -2.80
CA SER A 198 5.94 -11.65 -2.20
C SER A 198 4.71 -12.10 -3.00
N LEU A 199 3.95 -11.16 -3.58
CA LEU A 199 2.79 -11.49 -4.43
C LEU A 199 3.19 -12.17 -5.73
N VAL A 200 4.24 -11.66 -6.39
CA VAL A 200 4.80 -12.32 -7.58
C VAL A 200 5.22 -13.75 -7.23
N GLY A 201 5.76 -13.94 -6.02
CA GLY A 201 6.01 -15.25 -5.43
C GLY A 201 4.76 -16.12 -5.29
N PHE A 202 3.67 -15.58 -4.72
CA PHE A 202 2.39 -16.30 -4.61
C PHE A 202 1.79 -16.67 -5.97
N VAL A 203 1.83 -15.78 -6.96
CA VAL A 203 1.34 -16.06 -8.32
C VAL A 203 2.15 -17.18 -8.97
N THR A 204 3.47 -17.13 -8.83
CA THR A 204 4.38 -18.18 -9.33
C THR A 204 4.12 -19.51 -8.65
N LEU A 205 3.96 -19.49 -7.32
CA LEU A 205 3.60 -20.65 -6.52
C LEU A 205 2.27 -21.26 -6.96
N PHE A 206 1.24 -20.44 -7.21
CA PHE A 206 -0.04 -20.92 -7.71
C PHE A 206 0.11 -21.60 -9.07
N GLY A 207 0.93 -21.05 -9.98
CA GLY A 207 1.24 -21.70 -11.25
C GLY A 207 1.86 -23.08 -11.07
N ILE A 208 2.87 -23.21 -10.20
CA ILE A 208 3.54 -24.48 -9.94
C ILE A 208 2.60 -25.49 -9.27
N ALA A 209 1.87 -25.08 -8.23
CA ALA A 209 0.92 -25.92 -7.50
C ALA A 209 -0.23 -26.38 -8.42
N THR A 210 -0.74 -25.48 -9.26
CA THR A 210 -1.79 -25.79 -10.24
C THR A 210 -1.28 -26.76 -11.29
N ARG A 211 -0.06 -26.56 -11.84
CA ARG A 211 0.55 -27.50 -12.79
C ARG A 211 0.65 -28.90 -12.19
N ASN A 212 1.13 -29.02 -10.96
CA ASN A 212 1.23 -30.32 -10.28
C ASN A 212 -0.15 -30.98 -10.08
N GLY A 213 -1.17 -30.18 -9.72
CA GLY A 213 -2.55 -30.66 -9.62
C GLY A 213 -3.15 -31.11 -10.95
N ILE A 214 -2.95 -30.31 -12.02
CA ILE A 214 -3.39 -30.65 -13.39
C ILE A 214 -2.80 -31.99 -13.80
N LEU A 215 -1.48 -32.11 -13.64
CA LEU A 215 -0.69 -33.27 -14.02
C LEU A 215 -1.11 -34.54 -13.28
N LEU A 216 -1.52 -34.44 -12.01
CA LEU A 216 -2.03 -35.57 -11.24
C LEU A 216 -3.43 -36.00 -11.71
N VAL A 217 -4.34 -35.04 -11.87
CA VAL A 217 -5.72 -35.30 -12.28
C VAL A 217 -5.82 -35.78 -13.73
N ALA A 218 -4.99 -35.24 -14.63
CA ALA A 218 -4.89 -35.71 -16.01
C ALA A 218 -4.47 -37.19 -16.06
N HIS A 219 -3.55 -37.59 -15.19
CA HIS A 219 -3.09 -38.98 -15.10
C HIS A 219 -4.20 -39.92 -14.56
N TYR A 220 -4.97 -39.49 -13.57
CA TYR A 220 -6.16 -40.24 -13.13
C TYR A 220 -7.16 -40.46 -14.27
N ARG A 221 -7.43 -39.40 -15.05
CA ARG A 221 -8.36 -39.49 -16.19
C ARG A 221 -7.83 -40.40 -17.29
N GLN A 222 -6.53 -40.40 -17.53
CA GLN A 222 -5.90 -41.30 -18.48
C GLN A 222 -6.06 -42.76 -18.04
N LEU A 223 -5.72 -43.10 -16.80
CA LEU A 223 -5.91 -44.45 -16.24
C LEU A 223 -7.38 -44.90 -16.29
N LEU A 224 -8.32 -44.00 -16.00
CA LEU A 224 -9.75 -44.27 -16.13
C LEU A 224 -10.18 -44.51 -17.58
N ALA A 225 -9.59 -43.79 -18.54
CA ALA A 225 -9.86 -43.96 -19.96
C ALA A 225 -9.26 -45.27 -20.52
N GLU A 226 -8.16 -45.74 -19.95
CA GLU A 226 -7.55 -47.04 -20.21
C GLU A 226 -8.32 -48.21 -19.58
N GLY A 227 -9.40 -47.93 -18.83
CA GLY A 227 -10.29 -48.93 -18.25
C GLY A 227 -9.92 -49.38 -16.83
N ALA A 228 -8.96 -48.71 -16.18
CA ALA A 228 -8.60 -49.05 -14.81
C ALA A 228 -9.79 -48.78 -13.84
N PRO A 229 -10.02 -49.64 -12.83
CA PRO A 229 -10.99 -49.39 -11.78
C PRO A 229 -10.70 -48.06 -11.07
N PHE A 230 -11.74 -47.30 -10.73
CA PHE A 230 -11.58 -45.97 -10.11
C PHE A 230 -10.62 -45.95 -8.92
N ARG A 231 -10.71 -46.96 -8.05
CA ARG A 231 -9.82 -47.08 -6.89
C ARG A 231 -8.36 -47.26 -7.29
N GLU A 232 -8.13 -48.11 -8.27
CA GLU A 232 -6.80 -48.41 -8.78
C GLU A 232 -6.22 -47.19 -9.49
N ALA A 233 -7.00 -46.51 -10.32
CA ALA A 233 -6.59 -45.29 -11.02
C ALA A 233 -6.09 -44.19 -10.06
N VAL A 234 -6.79 -43.97 -8.94
CA VAL A 234 -6.40 -42.95 -7.94
C VAL A 234 -5.14 -43.38 -7.19
N VAL A 235 -5.05 -44.63 -6.71
CA VAL A 235 -3.88 -45.10 -5.94
C VAL A 235 -2.65 -45.21 -6.83
N ARG A 236 -2.76 -45.95 -7.94
CA ARG A 236 -1.68 -46.14 -8.92
C ARG A 236 -1.23 -44.82 -9.50
N GLY A 237 -2.18 -43.96 -9.89
CA GLY A 237 -1.85 -42.67 -10.46
C GLY A 237 -1.15 -41.74 -9.46
N SER A 238 -1.47 -41.84 -8.16
CA SER A 238 -0.77 -41.06 -7.13
C SER A 238 0.66 -41.54 -6.92
N LEU A 239 0.86 -42.86 -6.88
CA LEU A 239 2.19 -43.47 -6.72
C LEU A 239 3.09 -43.19 -7.93
N GLU A 240 2.56 -43.31 -9.15
CA GLU A 240 3.32 -43.04 -10.39
C GLU A 240 3.70 -41.56 -10.52
N ARG A 241 2.91 -40.65 -9.93
CA ARG A 241 3.16 -39.20 -9.97
C ARG A 241 3.95 -38.68 -8.77
N LEU A 242 4.16 -39.50 -7.75
CA LEU A 242 4.94 -39.16 -6.56
C LEU A 242 6.34 -38.67 -6.92
N SER A 243 7.14 -39.51 -7.59
CA SER A 243 8.53 -39.20 -7.92
C SER A 243 8.70 -37.99 -8.85
N PRO A 244 7.90 -37.85 -9.94
CA PRO A 244 7.98 -36.66 -10.79
C PRO A 244 7.63 -35.35 -10.08
N ILE A 245 6.62 -35.34 -9.21
CA ILE A 245 6.22 -34.12 -8.48
C ILE A 245 7.28 -33.75 -7.43
N LEU A 246 7.84 -34.74 -6.72
CA LEU A 246 8.94 -34.48 -5.79
C LEU A 246 10.18 -33.94 -6.51
N MET A 247 10.51 -34.47 -7.70
CA MET A 247 11.65 -33.99 -8.49
C MET A 247 11.52 -32.50 -8.85
N THR A 248 10.33 -32.06 -9.29
CA THR A 248 10.11 -30.64 -9.63
C THR A 248 10.14 -29.76 -8.40
N ALA A 249 9.52 -30.19 -7.30
CA ALA A 249 9.52 -29.46 -6.04
C ALA A 249 10.93 -29.31 -5.44
N LEU A 250 11.72 -30.39 -5.42
CA LEU A 250 13.09 -30.38 -4.92
C LEU A 250 14.01 -29.53 -5.79
N THR A 251 13.92 -29.66 -7.11
CA THR A 251 14.73 -28.84 -8.04
C THR A 251 14.46 -27.35 -7.86
N ALA A 252 13.17 -26.97 -7.83
CA ALA A 252 12.78 -25.58 -7.62
C ALA A 252 13.16 -25.08 -6.22
N GLY A 253 12.94 -25.89 -5.19
CA GLY A 253 13.31 -25.57 -3.81
C GLY A 253 14.80 -25.32 -3.67
N LEU A 254 15.64 -26.27 -4.12
CA LEU A 254 17.10 -26.15 -4.06
C LEU A 254 17.63 -24.94 -4.83
N ALA A 255 17.04 -24.61 -5.99
CA ALA A 255 17.40 -23.43 -6.76
C ALA A 255 17.09 -22.10 -6.03
N LEU A 256 16.06 -22.09 -5.20
CA LEU A 256 15.60 -20.89 -4.49
C LEU A 256 16.22 -20.72 -3.09
N ILE A 257 16.84 -21.76 -2.52
CA ILE A 257 17.50 -21.69 -1.20
C ILE A 257 18.52 -20.54 -1.12
N PRO A 258 19.46 -20.38 -2.08
CA PRO A 258 20.46 -19.31 -1.98
C PRO A 258 19.82 -17.91 -1.97
N LEU A 259 18.76 -17.71 -2.78
CA LEU A 259 18.03 -16.46 -2.85
C LEU A 259 17.22 -16.17 -1.58
N ALA A 260 16.70 -17.20 -0.91
CA ALA A 260 15.97 -17.05 0.34
C ALA A 260 16.89 -16.71 1.52
N VAL A 261 18.16 -17.13 1.48
CA VAL A 261 19.16 -16.91 2.55
C VAL A 261 19.97 -15.62 2.33
N GLY A 262 20.22 -15.22 1.09
CA GLY A 262 21.04 -14.05 0.71
C GLY A 262 20.38 -12.67 0.91
N GLY A 263 19.36 -12.55 1.74
CA GLY A 263 18.51 -11.35 1.81
C GLY A 263 19.14 -10.09 2.41
N GLY A 264 20.33 -10.19 3.00
CA GLY A 264 21.06 -9.03 3.52
C GLY A 264 21.87 -8.26 2.47
N GLU A 265 21.97 -8.78 1.23
CA GLU A 265 22.78 -8.18 0.19
C GLU A 265 22.01 -7.14 -0.65
N PRO A 266 22.63 -6.01 -1.01
CA PRO A 266 22.03 -5.02 -1.91
C PRO A 266 21.63 -5.65 -3.25
N GLY A 267 20.39 -5.42 -3.69
CA GLY A 267 19.83 -5.98 -4.92
C GLY A 267 18.96 -7.22 -4.74
N ASN A 268 18.94 -7.82 -3.53
CA ASN A 268 18.10 -8.98 -3.19
C ASN A 268 16.78 -8.61 -2.51
N GLU A 269 16.42 -7.33 -2.45
CA GLU A 269 15.25 -6.82 -1.74
C GLU A 269 13.93 -7.30 -2.38
N LEU A 270 13.94 -7.57 -3.69
CA LEU A 270 12.80 -8.14 -4.42
C LEU A 270 12.89 -9.68 -4.53
N GLN A 271 14.09 -10.25 -4.59
CA GLN A 271 14.25 -11.70 -4.83
C GLN A 271 13.97 -12.52 -3.57
N THR A 272 14.45 -12.04 -2.41
CA THR A 272 14.33 -12.77 -1.14
C THR A 272 12.88 -12.99 -0.71
N PRO A 273 12.00 -11.96 -0.66
CA PRO A 273 10.62 -12.15 -0.24
C PRO A 273 9.83 -13.06 -1.19
N MET A 274 10.16 -13.02 -2.47
CA MET A 274 9.58 -13.91 -3.48
C MET A 274 10.03 -15.36 -3.27
N ALA A 275 11.33 -15.59 -3.05
CA ALA A 275 11.90 -16.93 -2.85
C ALA A 275 11.38 -17.60 -1.57
N ILE A 276 11.27 -16.85 -0.46
CA ILE A 276 10.72 -17.35 0.81
C ILE A 276 9.28 -17.85 0.63
N VAL A 277 8.43 -17.07 -0.03
CA VAL A 277 7.03 -17.44 -0.30
C VAL A 277 6.95 -18.71 -1.15
N ILE A 278 7.72 -18.78 -2.23
CA ILE A 278 7.70 -19.93 -3.14
C ILE A 278 8.20 -21.18 -2.40
N LEU A 279 9.29 -21.08 -1.63
CA LEU A 279 9.90 -22.22 -0.94
C LEU A 279 8.98 -22.79 0.15
N GLY A 280 8.42 -21.93 1.00
CA GLY A 280 7.45 -22.33 2.02
C GLY A 280 6.17 -22.90 1.42
N GLY A 281 5.69 -22.25 0.36
CA GLY A 281 4.52 -22.68 -0.38
C GLY A 281 4.71 -24.03 -1.07
N LEU A 282 5.87 -24.27 -1.68
CA LEU A 282 6.20 -25.54 -2.34
C LEU A 282 6.23 -26.70 -1.36
N LEU A 283 6.81 -26.51 -0.18
CA LEU A 283 6.83 -27.52 0.88
C LEU A 283 5.42 -27.93 1.28
N SER A 284 4.59 -26.95 1.63
CA SER A 284 3.20 -27.16 2.02
C SER A 284 2.37 -27.76 0.87
N ALA A 285 2.44 -27.17 -0.32
CA ALA A 285 1.72 -27.63 -1.50
C ALA A 285 2.10 -29.05 -1.85
N THR A 286 3.39 -29.40 -1.88
CA THR A 286 3.83 -30.75 -2.27
C THR A 286 3.38 -31.80 -1.26
N ALA A 287 3.57 -31.52 0.03
CA ALA A 287 3.16 -32.44 1.10
C ALA A 287 1.63 -32.61 1.13
N LEU A 288 0.87 -31.51 1.17
CA LEU A 288 -0.57 -31.57 1.31
C LEU A 288 -1.28 -31.99 0.01
N ASN A 289 -0.80 -31.60 -1.17
CA ASN A 289 -1.41 -31.97 -2.45
C ASN A 289 -1.47 -33.50 -2.63
N MET A 290 -0.43 -34.22 -2.21
CA MET A 290 -0.38 -35.69 -2.32
C MET A 290 -1.32 -36.43 -1.39
N LEU A 291 -1.85 -35.76 -0.37
CA LEU A 291 -2.82 -36.32 0.57
C LEU A 291 -4.23 -35.83 0.23
N VAL A 292 -4.38 -34.52 0.06
CA VAL A 292 -5.66 -33.84 -0.08
C VAL A 292 -6.24 -34.04 -1.47
N LEU A 293 -5.45 -33.92 -2.55
CA LEU A 293 -5.98 -34.02 -3.90
C LEU A 293 -6.49 -35.43 -4.25
N PRO A 294 -5.79 -36.54 -3.92
CA PRO A 294 -6.35 -37.88 -4.10
C PRO A 294 -7.61 -38.11 -3.27
N ALA A 295 -7.66 -37.61 -2.03
CA ALA A 295 -8.84 -37.73 -1.16
C ALA A 295 -10.05 -36.95 -1.69
N LEU A 296 -9.82 -35.72 -2.17
CA LEU A 296 -10.85 -34.90 -2.79
C LEU A 296 -11.32 -35.51 -4.11
N TYR A 297 -10.40 -36.02 -4.93
CA TYR A 297 -10.75 -36.70 -6.18
C TYR A 297 -11.51 -38.01 -5.91
N TRP A 298 -11.18 -38.73 -4.83
CA TRP A 298 -11.93 -39.91 -4.42
C TRP A 298 -13.39 -39.59 -4.09
N LEU A 299 -13.62 -38.48 -3.38
CA LEU A 299 -14.95 -38.10 -2.89
C LEU A 299 -15.82 -37.44 -3.96
N PHE A 300 -15.22 -36.60 -4.81
CA PHE A 300 -15.94 -35.73 -5.75
C PHE A 300 -15.55 -35.91 -7.23
N GLY A 301 -14.57 -36.78 -7.52
CA GLY A 301 -14.06 -37.01 -8.87
C GLY A 301 -15.07 -37.74 -9.78
N GLU A 302 -14.92 -37.51 -11.09
CA GLU A 302 -15.74 -38.15 -12.11
C GLU A 302 -15.41 -39.65 -12.20
N ARG A 303 -16.36 -40.52 -11.81
CA ARG A 303 -16.18 -41.99 -11.81
C ARG A 303 -16.20 -42.63 -13.21
N ARG A 304 -16.59 -41.88 -14.24
CA ARG A 304 -16.58 -42.30 -15.65
C ARG A 304 -16.13 -41.14 -16.53
N VAL A 305 -15.00 -41.31 -17.21
CA VAL A 305 -14.54 -40.38 -18.24
C VAL A 305 -15.07 -40.91 -19.58
N LEU A 306 -16.10 -40.27 -20.14
CA LEU A 306 -16.56 -40.60 -21.49
C LEU A 306 -15.47 -40.22 -22.51
N PRO A 307 -15.18 -41.07 -23.52
CA PRO A 307 -14.17 -40.79 -24.54
C PRO A 307 -14.39 -39.41 -25.21
N ARG A 308 -13.28 -38.72 -25.53
CA ARG A 308 -13.27 -37.37 -26.13
C ARG A 308 -14.14 -37.25 -27.40
N ASP A 309 -14.35 -38.36 -28.11
CA ASP A 309 -15.07 -38.39 -29.39
C ASP A 309 -16.62 -38.43 -29.26
N GLN A 310 -17.17 -38.93 -28.15
CA GLN A 310 -18.62 -39.05 -27.96
C GLN A 310 -19.28 -37.80 -27.33
N ARG A 311 -18.51 -36.88 -26.75
CA ARG A 311 -19.05 -35.66 -26.12
C ARG A 311 -19.44 -34.57 -27.14
N SER A 312 -18.84 -34.56 -28.33
CA SER A 312 -19.22 -33.61 -29.40
C SER A 312 -20.61 -33.93 -29.96
N GLY A 313 -20.94 -35.22 -30.12
CA GLY A 313 -22.28 -35.66 -30.55
C GLY A 313 -23.38 -35.41 -29.51
N ALA A 314 -23.07 -35.50 -28.22
CA ALA A 314 -24.04 -35.23 -27.14
C ALA A 314 -24.42 -33.74 -27.02
N HIS A 315 -23.49 -32.82 -27.28
CA HIS A 315 -23.80 -31.39 -27.33
C HIS A 315 -24.63 -31.02 -28.58
N ALA A 316 -24.39 -31.67 -29.73
CA ALA A 316 -25.21 -31.48 -30.92
C ALA A 316 -26.66 -31.98 -30.72
N ALA A 317 -26.86 -33.11 -30.03
CA ALA A 317 -28.19 -33.65 -29.76
C ALA A 317 -29.01 -32.79 -28.76
N ILE A 318 -28.36 -32.16 -27.78
CA ILE A 318 -29.03 -31.26 -26.83
C ILE A 318 -29.41 -29.93 -27.49
N VAL A 319 -28.58 -29.40 -28.40
CA VAL A 319 -28.91 -28.18 -29.16
C VAL A 319 -30.03 -28.45 -30.18
N ALA A 320 -30.08 -29.63 -30.80
CA ALA A 320 -31.15 -30.01 -31.75
C ALA A 320 -32.50 -30.35 -31.09
N THR A 321 -32.56 -30.52 -29.77
CA THR A 321 -33.82 -30.74 -29.03
C THR A 321 -34.38 -29.44 -28.45
N VAL A 322 -33.62 -28.33 -28.53
CA VAL A 322 -33.98 -27.01 -27.97
C VAL A 322 -34.18 -25.96 -29.09
N VAL A 323 -34.13 -26.37 -30.36
CA VAL A 323 -34.56 -25.58 -31.54
C VAL A 323 -35.74 -26.27 -32.18
#